data_AF-A0A1B6K2U8-F1
#
_entry.id   AF-A0A1B6K2U8-F1
#
_cell.length_a   1.000
_cell.length_b   1.000
_cell.length_c   1.000
_cell.angle_alpha   90.00
_cell.angle_beta   90.00
_cell.angle_gamma   90.00
#
_symmetry.space_group_name_H-M   'P 1'
#
loop_
_entity.id
_entity.type
_entity.pdbx_description
1 polymer ?
#
loop_
_entity_poly.entity_id
_entity_poly.type
_entity_poly.pdbx_seq_one_letter_code
_entity_poly.pdbx_strand_id
1 'polypeptide(L)'
;ADHHKTPSEVVKMENFHHMFSLLSQLKISVLDAHKKEAKQKYNDALKAYVTRYFGRPLEKLNQFFDGVQVKVAQGVKESEISYQMAFSKQELRKVIREYPGREVRKGLNDLYKKVEKHLCEEENLLQVVWRAMQEEFIQQYKYIENLIQRCYPGSMITLDFSIEDILQFFSEIARSH
;
A
#
# COMPACT_ATOMS: atom_id res chain seq x y z
N ALA A 1 7.60 -6.69 -29.26
CA ALA A 1 6.85 -6.14 -28.13
C ALA A 1 6.99 -7.13 -26.99
N ASP A 2 7.87 -6.85 -26.03
CA ASP A 2 8.06 -7.72 -24.87
C ASP A 2 6.79 -7.66 -23.99
N HIS A 3 5.89 -8.62 -24.19
CA HIS A 3 4.90 -8.96 -23.17
C HIS A 3 5.68 -9.42 -21.94
N HIS A 4 5.93 -8.48 -21.03
CA HIS A 4 6.22 -8.84 -19.65
C HIS A 4 5.08 -9.74 -19.20
N LYS A 5 5.39 -11.00 -18.87
CA LYS A 5 4.41 -11.98 -18.39
C LYS A 5 3.51 -11.30 -17.36
N THR A 6 2.21 -11.23 -17.65
CA THR A 6 1.20 -10.72 -16.73
C THR A 6 1.42 -11.39 -15.36
N PRO A 7 1.47 -10.61 -14.26
CA PRO A 7 1.74 -11.17 -12.94
C PRO A 7 0.77 -12.30 -12.61
N SER A 8 1.23 -13.36 -11.97
CA SER A 8 0.37 -14.52 -11.65
C SER A 8 -0.78 -14.15 -10.71
N GLU A 9 -0.58 -13.14 -9.86
CA GLU A 9 -1.62 -12.57 -9.02
C GLU A 9 -2.71 -11.86 -9.83
N VAL A 10 -2.34 -11.16 -10.91
CA VAL A 10 -3.31 -10.51 -11.82
C VAL A 10 -4.13 -11.56 -12.55
N VAL A 11 -3.49 -12.58 -13.10
CA VAL A 11 -4.20 -13.68 -13.79
C VAL A 11 -5.20 -14.34 -12.86
N LYS A 12 -4.82 -14.63 -11.61
CA LYS A 12 -5.74 -15.20 -10.62
C LYS A 12 -6.86 -14.22 -10.28
N MET A 13 -6.53 -12.95 -10.06
CA MET A 13 -7.49 -11.92 -9.69
C MET A 13 -8.56 -11.74 -10.78
N GLU A 14 -8.16 -11.55 -12.04
CA GLU A 14 -9.09 -11.40 -13.17
C GLU A 14 -9.95 -12.65 -13.36
N ASN A 15 -9.34 -13.84 -13.35
CA ASN A 15 -10.09 -15.09 -13.54
C ASN A 15 -11.12 -15.33 -12.42
N PHE A 16 -10.76 -15.08 -11.16
CA PHE A 16 -11.70 -15.24 -10.05
C PHE A 16 -12.73 -14.12 -9.98
N HIS A 17 -12.39 -12.91 -10.43
CA HIS A 17 -13.37 -11.84 -10.62
C HIS A 17 -14.42 -12.25 -11.64
N HIS A 18 -13.99 -12.69 -12.82
CA HIS A 18 -14.85 -13.16 -13.89
C HIS A 18 -15.75 -14.32 -13.43
N MET A 19 -15.16 -15.34 -12.80
CA MET A 19 -15.91 -16.49 -12.26
C MET A 19 -16.95 -16.06 -11.21
N PHE A 20 -16.58 -15.16 -10.30
CA PHE A 20 -17.52 -14.63 -9.31
C PHE A 20 -18.67 -13.87 -9.96
N SER A 21 -18.38 -13.02 -10.95
CA SER A 21 -19.37 -12.25 -11.69
C SER A 21 -20.35 -13.16 -12.44
N LEU A 22 -19.84 -14.16 -13.16
CA LEU A 22 -20.67 -15.14 -13.87
C LEU A 22 -21.58 -15.92 -12.91
N LEU A 23 -21.01 -16.48 -11.83
CA LEU A 23 -21.80 -17.24 -10.85
C LEU A 23 -22.86 -16.36 -10.14
N SER A 24 -22.57 -15.07 -9.96
CA SER A 24 -23.52 -14.11 -9.38
C SER A 24 -24.70 -13.83 -10.32
N GLN A 25 -24.47 -13.81 -11.63
CA GLN A 25 -25.51 -13.62 -12.64
C GLN A 25 -26.42 -14.85 -12.81
N LEU A 26 -25.84 -16.06 -12.74
CA LEU A 26 -26.59 -17.32 -12.93
C LEU A 26 -27.62 -17.60 -11.82
N LYS A 27 -27.40 -17.08 -10.60
CA LYS A 27 -28.31 -17.23 -9.44
C LYS A 27 -28.68 -18.70 -9.12
N ILE A 28 -27.77 -19.64 -9.41
CA ILE A 28 -27.95 -21.07 -9.14
C ILE A 28 -27.52 -21.35 -7.69
N SER A 29 -28.47 -21.69 -6.81
CA SER A 29 -28.23 -21.83 -5.37
C SER A 29 -27.21 -22.92 -5.02
N VAL A 30 -27.16 -24.04 -5.76
CA VAL A 30 -26.16 -25.10 -5.51
C VAL A 30 -24.71 -24.64 -5.78
N LEU A 31 -24.53 -23.55 -6.56
CA LEU A 31 -23.22 -22.97 -6.85
C LEU A 31 -22.82 -21.87 -5.86
N ASP A 32 -23.62 -21.58 -4.83
CA ASP A 32 -23.32 -20.49 -3.87
C ASP A 32 -21.99 -20.70 -3.13
N ALA A 33 -21.62 -21.95 -2.84
CA ALA A 33 -20.33 -22.26 -2.23
C ALA A 33 -19.16 -21.85 -3.14
N HIS A 34 -19.23 -22.22 -4.43
CA HIS A 34 -18.22 -21.87 -5.44
C HIS A 34 -18.16 -20.36 -5.68
N LYS A 35 -19.30 -19.66 -5.64
CA LYS A 35 -19.36 -18.19 -5.72
C LYS A 35 -18.59 -17.55 -4.55
N LYS A 36 -18.82 -18.03 -3.32
CA LYS A 36 -18.10 -17.53 -2.14
C LYS A 36 -16.60 -17.81 -2.23
N GLU A 37 -16.23 -19.00 -2.68
CA GLU A 37 -14.82 -19.38 -2.89
C GLU A 37 -14.14 -18.51 -3.95
N ALA A 38 -14.79 -18.28 -5.09
CA ALA A 38 -14.28 -17.39 -6.14
C ALA A 38 -14.06 -15.97 -5.60
N LYS A 39 -15.01 -15.42 -4.84
CA LYS A 39 -14.84 -14.11 -4.19
C LYS A 39 -13.65 -14.08 -3.23
N GLN A 40 -13.46 -15.14 -2.44
CA GLN A 40 -12.33 -15.21 -1.51
C GLN A 40 -11.00 -15.24 -2.27
N LYS A 41 -10.88 -16.10 -3.28
CA LYS A 41 -9.64 -16.19 -4.09
C LYS A 41 -9.35 -14.92 -4.88
N TYR A 42 -10.38 -14.22 -5.35
CA TYR A 42 -10.26 -12.88 -5.92
C TYR A 42 -9.65 -11.90 -4.92
N ASN A 43 -10.20 -11.83 -3.70
CA ASN A 43 -9.70 -10.92 -2.65
C ASN A 43 -8.26 -11.28 -2.23
N ASP A 44 -7.94 -12.58 -2.12
CA ASP A 44 -6.60 -13.04 -1.77
C ASP A 44 -5.58 -12.68 -2.86
N ALA A 45 -5.96 -12.83 -4.13
CA ALA A 45 -5.14 -12.45 -5.26
C ALA A 45 -4.94 -10.93 -5.34
N LEU A 46 -6.00 -10.14 -5.12
CA LEU A 46 -5.93 -8.68 -5.04
C LEU A 46 -4.97 -8.25 -3.93
N LYS A 47 -5.13 -8.79 -2.72
CA LYS A 47 -4.26 -8.49 -1.58
C LYS A 47 -2.81 -8.85 -1.89
N ALA A 48 -2.55 -10.04 -2.44
CA ALA A 48 -1.21 -10.47 -2.82
C ALA A 48 -0.59 -9.55 -3.89
N TYR A 49 -1.38 -9.14 -4.88
CA TYR A 49 -0.94 -8.20 -5.91
C TYR A 49 -0.56 -6.84 -5.31
N VAL A 50 -1.42 -6.27 -4.46
CA VAL A 50 -1.14 -5.01 -3.75
C VAL A 50 0.12 -5.16 -2.92
N THR A 51 0.24 -6.17 -2.06
CA THR A 51 1.45 -6.39 -1.24
C THR A 51 2.71 -6.51 -2.08
N ARG A 52 2.66 -7.20 -3.22
CA ARG A 52 3.83 -7.42 -4.08
C ARG A 52 4.24 -6.18 -4.87
N TYR A 53 3.28 -5.46 -5.46
CA TYR A 53 3.55 -4.37 -6.41
C TYR A 53 3.51 -2.98 -5.79
N PHE A 54 2.68 -2.79 -4.77
CA PHE A 54 2.73 -1.60 -3.91
C PHE A 54 3.96 -1.68 -2.99
N GLY A 55 4.28 -2.89 -2.51
CA GLY A 55 5.46 -3.15 -1.71
C GLY A 55 5.43 -2.36 -0.40
N ARG A 56 6.56 -1.72 -0.10
CA ARG A 56 6.75 -0.92 1.11
C ARG A 56 7.12 0.52 0.71
N PRO A 57 6.15 1.38 0.33
CA PRO A 57 6.42 2.80 0.06
C PRO A 57 7.15 3.43 1.23
N LEU A 58 7.91 4.50 0.99
CA LEU A 58 8.74 5.13 2.04
C LEU A 58 9.80 4.17 2.61
N GLU A 59 10.47 3.39 1.73
CA GLU A 59 11.36 2.29 2.12
C GLU A 59 12.39 2.64 3.21
N LYS A 60 13.09 3.77 3.11
CA LYS A 60 14.09 4.19 4.11
C LYS A 60 13.46 4.55 5.45
N LEU A 61 12.27 5.16 5.42
CA LEU A 61 11.50 5.46 6.63
C LEU A 61 11.05 4.17 7.31
N ASN A 62 10.61 3.20 6.51
CA ASN A 62 10.27 1.87 6.95
C ASN A 62 11.47 1.11 7.56
N GLN A 63 12.64 1.15 6.93
CA GLN A 63 13.87 0.58 7.47
C GLN A 63 14.31 1.26 8.78
N PHE A 64 14.15 2.59 8.87
CA PHE A 64 14.40 3.32 10.10
C PHE A 64 13.52 2.81 11.25
N PHE A 65 12.21 2.65 11.00
CA PHE A 65 11.28 2.16 12.01
C PHE A 65 11.43 0.67 12.33
N ASP A 66 11.90 -0.16 11.40
CA ASP A 66 12.29 -1.54 11.73
C ASP A 66 13.45 -1.55 12.73
N GLY A 67 14.45 -0.69 12.53
CA GLY A 67 15.54 -0.52 13.47
C GLY A 67 15.07 -0.06 14.85
N VAL A 68 14.10 0.85 14.89
CA VAL A 68 13.43 1.26 16.14
C VAL A 68 12.74 0.05 16.80
N GLN A 69 11.96 -0.73 16.06
CA GLN A 69 11.28 -1.92 16.59
C GLN A 69 12.26 -2.95 17.15
N VAL A 70 13.40 -3.17 16.48
CA VAL A 70 14.46 -4.03 17.00
C VAL A 70 15.00 -3.52 18.33
N LYS A 71 15.20 -2.20 18.49
CA LYS A 71 15.64 -1.62 19.78
C LYS A 71 14.59 -1.76 20.87
N VAL A 72 13.31 -1.58 20.53
CA VAL A 72 12.22 -1.80 21.48
C VAL A 72 12.17 -3.27 21.92
N ALA A 73 12.33 -4.21 20.99
CA ALA A 73 12.40 -5.65 21.29
C ALA A 73 13.62 -6.02 22.14
N GLN A 74 14.71 -5.24 22.09
CA GLN A 74 15.88 -5.38 22.95
C GLN A 74 15.68 -4.78 24.37
N GLY A 75 14.49 -4.26 24.67
CA GLY A 75 14.13 -3.73 25.99
C GLY A 75 14.27 -2.22 26.15
N VAL A 76 14.60 -1.48 25.08
CA VAL A 76 14.58 -0.01 25.11
C VAL A 76 13.14 0.47 25.16
N LYS A 77 12.80 1.34 26.10
CA LYS A 77 11.45 1.92 26.16
C LYS A 77 11.20 2.82 24.95
N GLU A 78 9.98 2.82 24.42
CA GLU A 78 9.63 3.62 23.24
C GLU A 78 9.93 5.11 23.45
N SER A 79 9.61 5.65 24.63
CA SER A 79 9.92 7.05 25.00
C SER A 79 11.41 7.38 25.02
N GLU A 80 12.28 6.37 25.14
CA GLU A 80 13.73 6.52 25.22
C GLU A 80 14.43 6.34 23.86
N ILE A 81 13.70 5.91 22.81
CA ILE A 81 14.25 5.72 21.46
C ILE A 81 14.90 7.00 20.95
N SER A 82 14.33 8.16 21.26
CA SER A 82 14.86 9.45 20.84
C SER A 82 16.28 9.78 21.37
N TYR A 83 16.75 9.07 22.41
CA TYR A 83 18.11 9.18 22.95
C TYR A 83 19.10 8.23 22.28
N GLN A 84 18.64 7.25 21.49
CA GLN A 84 19.51 6.36 20.72
C GLN A 84 20.10 7.15 19.55
N MET A 85 21.43 7.25 19.46
CA MET A 85 22.11 8.08 18.46
C MET A 85 21.65 7.78 17.02
N ALA A 86 21.51 6.49 16.68
CA ALA A 86 21.07 6.04 15.35
C ALA A 86 19.58 6.30 15.06
N PHE A 87 18.78 6.56 16.10
CA PHE A 87 17.33 6.78 16.00
C PHE A 87 16.92 8.11 16.65
N SER A 88 17.83 9.09 16.65
CA SER A 88 17.57 10.39 17.28
C SER A 88 16.48 11.17 16.53
N LYS A 89 15.94 12.23 17.16
CA LYS A 89 15.01 13.17 16.50
C LYS A 89 15.60 13.79 15.23
N GLN A 90 16.92 13.98 15.19
CA GLN A 90 17.61 14.54 14.04
C GLN A 90 17.65 13.55 12.88
N GLU A 91 17.98 12.29 13.16
CA GLU A 91 18.02 11.24 12.13
C GLU A 91 16.61 10.95 11.58
N LEU A 92 15.58 10.91 12.43
CA LEU A 92 14.20 10.78 11.94
C LEU A 92 13.82 11.91 10.96
N ARG A 93 14.10 13.18 11.31
CA ARG A 93 13.83 14.32 10.41
C ARG A 93 14.60 14.21 9.10
N LYS A 94 15.83 13.71 9.12
CA LYS A 94 16.64 13.50 7.92
C LYS A 94 15.99 12.49 6.99
N VAL A 95 15.52 11.36 7.52
CA VAL A 95 14.84 10.32 6.74
C VAL A 95 13.49 10.82 6.19
N ILE A 96 12.72 11.58 6.96
CA ILE A 96 11.44 12.16 6.50
C ILE A 96 11.64 13.09 5.30
N ARG A 97 12.69 13.93 5.31
CA ARG A 97 13.00 14.87 4.22
C ARG A 97 13.31 14.20 2.88
N GLU A 98 13.59 12.89 2.87
CA GLU A 98 13.78 12.14 1.64
C GLU A 98 12.46 11.86 0.91
N TYR A 99 11.31 12.09 1.57
CA TYR A 99 9.98 11.81 1.05
C TYR A 99 9.07 13.04 1.04
N PRO A 100 9.46 14.13 0.36
CA PRO A 100 8.54 15.25 0.18
C PRO A 100 7.36 14.78 -0.69
N GLY A 101 6.18 15.38 -0.48
CA GLY A 101 4.94 14.97 -1.17
C GLY A 101 5.06 14.86 -2.70
N ARG A 102 5.92 15.68 -3.34
CA ARG A 102 6.19 15.60 -4.77
C ARG A 102 6.82 14.27 -5.22
N GLU A 103 7.77 13.74 -4.44
CA GLU A 103 8.46 12.49 -4.79
C GLU A 103 7.51 11.31 -4.56
N VAL A 104 6.71 11.37 -3.50
CA VAL A 104 5.64 10.41 -3.23
C VAL A 104 4.64 10.38 -4.39
N ARG A 105 4.15 11.56 -4.81
CA ARG A 105 3.22 11.68 -5.94
C ARG A 105 3.81 11.14 -7.24
N LYS A 106 5.08 11.42 -7.52
CA LYS A 106 5.78 10.90 -8.70
C LYS A 106 5.84 9.36 -8.67
N GLY A 107 6.23 8.78 -7.53
CA GLY A 107 6.27 7.33 -7.35
C GLY A 107 4.89 6.67 -7.52
N LEU A 108 3.82 7.30 -7.01
CA LEU A 108 2.45 6.84 -7.21
C LEU A 108 2.02 6.88 -8.68
N ASN A 109 2.41 7.92 -9.42
CA ASN A 109 2.07 8.02 -10.85
C ASN A 109 2.78 6.95 -11.68
N ASP A 110 4.04 6.66 -11.38
CA ASP A 110 4.80 5.59 -12.05
C ASP A 110 4.21 4.21 -11.71
N LEU A 111 3.77 4.02 -10.46
CA LEU A 111 3.06 2.82 -10.04
C LEU A 111 1.72 2.66 -10.77
N TYR A 112 0.92 3.73 -10.90
CA TYR A 112 -0.34 3.69 -11.63
C TYR A 112 -0.16 3.18 -13.06
N LYS A 113 0.77 3.77 -13.81
CA LYS A 113 1.11 3.33 -15.18
C LYS A 113 1.57 1.87 -15.25
N LYS A 114 2.24 1.38 -14.21
CA LYS A 114 2.66 -0.02 -14.14
C LYS A 114 1.47 -0.95 -13.90
N VAL A 115 0.55 -0.56 -13.01
CA VAL A 115 -0.66 -1.33 -12.71
C VAL A 115 -1.58 -1.38 -13.93
N GLU A 116 -1.79 -0.25 -14.59
CA GLU A 116 -2.56 -0.14 -15.82
C GLU A 116 -2.06 -1.13 -16.88
N LYS A 117 -0.75 -1.23 -17.09
CA LYS A 117 -0.14 -2.16 -18.06
C LYS A 117 -0.28 -3.64 -17.68
N HIS A 118 -0.54 -3.96 -16.42
CA HIS A 118 -0.70 -5.36 -16.02
C HIS A 118 -2.13 -5.86 -16.18
N LEU A 119 -3.13 -4.97 -16.09
CA LEU A 119 -4.54 -5.32 -16.07
C LEU A 119 -5.14 -5.30 -17.48
N CYS A 120 -6.09 -6.19 -17.71
CA CYS A 120 -6.92 -6.18 -18.90
C CYS A 120 -8.05 -5.13 -18.77
N GLU A 121 -8.37 -4.45 -19.87
CA GLU A 121 -9.45 -3.45 -19.92
C GLU A 121 -10.84 -4.09 -19.71
N GLU A 122 -11.04 -5.33 -20.16
CA GLU A 122 -12.36 -6.01 -20.15
C GLU A 122 -12.92 -6.17 -18.72
N GLU A 123 -12.08 -6.50 -17.75
CA GLU A 123 -12.50 -6.76 -16.37
C GLU A 123 -12.66 -5.47 -15.54
N ASN A 124 -12.25 -4.30 -16.07
CA ASN A 124 -12.41 -2.98 -15.43
C ASN A 124 -11.90 -2.90 -13.97
N LEU A 125 -10.83 -3.64 -13.65
CA LEU A 125 -10.32 -3.78 -12.28
C LEU A 125 -9.38 -2.66 -11.83
N LEU A 126 -8.93 -1.79 -12.73
CA LEU A 126 -7.93 -0.76 -12.43
C LEU A 126 -8.33 0.12 -11.23
N GLN A 127 -9.57 0.63 -11.23
CA GLN A 127 -10.07 1.47 -10.15
C GLN A 127 -10.18 0.71 -8.81
N VAL A 128 -10.49 -0.59 -8.85
CA VAL A 128 -10.58 -1.41 -7.63
C VAL A 128 -9.19 -1.64 -7.04
N VAL A 129 -8.22 -1.99 -7.89
CA VAL A 129 -6.82 -2.17 -7.49
C VAL A 129 -6.23 -0.86 -6.96
N TRP A 130 -6.52 0.25 -7.62
CA TRP A 130 -6.03 1.56 -7.21
C TRP A 130 -6.56 2.00 -5.85
N ARG A 131 -7.85 1.74 -5.57
CA ARG A 131 -8.42 1.94 -4.23
C ARG A 131 -7.78 1.05 -3.18
N ALA A 132 -7.55 -0.23 -3.49
CA ALA A 132 -6.89 -1.13 -2.55
C ALA A 132 -5.45 -0.67 -2.24
N MET A 133 -4.72 -0.13 -3.22
CA MET A 133 -3.39 0.49 -3.00
C MET A 133 -3.48 1.77 -2.16
N GLN A 134 -4.51 2.59 -2.35
CA GLN A 134 -4.75 3.78 -1.53
C GLN A 134 -4.96 3.40 -0.06
N GLU A 135 -5.83 2.42 0.19
CA GLU A 135 -6.13 1.94 1.54
C GLU A 135 -4.87 1.38 2.22
N GLU A 136 -4.07 0.59 1.51
CA GLU A 136 -2.79 0.07 1.99
C GLU A 136 -1.83 1.21 2.36
N PHE A 137 -1.70 2.25 1.52
CA PHE A 137 -0.83 3.38 1.85
C PHE A 137 -1.31 4.13 3.09
N ILE A 138 -2.61 4.38 3.21
CA ILE A 138 -3.18 5.04 4.38
C ILE A 138 -2.93 4.22 5.65
N GLN A 139 -3.04 2.89 5.58
CA GLN A 139 -2.72 2.01 6.71
C GLN A 139 -1.25 2.13 7.12
N GLN A 140 -0.32 2.09 6.16
CA GLN A 140 1.11 2.24 6.44
C GLN A 140 1.46 3.64 6.99
N TYR A 141 0.84 4.69 6.45
CA TYR A 141 0.99 6.06 6.96
C TYR A 141 0.55 6.16 8.42
N LYS A 142 -0.65 5.65 8.75
CA LYS A 142 -1.16 5.64 10.12
C LYS A 142 -0.27 4.86 11.07
N TYR A 143 0.27 3.73 10.62
CA TYR A 143 1.22 2.94 11.39
C TYR A 143 2.49 3.74 11.71
N ILE A 144 3.08 4.40 10.71
CA ILE A 144 4.26 5.25 10.88
C ILE A 144 3.99 6.43 11.81
N GLU A 145 2.88 7.15 11.63
CA GLU A 145 2.48 8.25 12.50
C GLU A 145 2.30 7.78 13.96
N ASN A 146 1.71 6.59 14.18
CA ASN A 146 1.61 6.02 15.52
C ASN A 146 2.98 5.74 16.15
N LEU A 147 3.93 5.23 15.37
CA LEU A 147 5.30 5.02 15.84
C LEU A 147 6.02 6.33 16.16
N ILE A 148 5.84 7.38 15.34
CA ILE A 148 6.38 8.71 15.61
C ILE A 148 5.86 9.23 16.94
N GLN A 149 4.54 9.15 17.17
CA GLN A 149 3.91 9.63 18.41
C GLN A 149 4.42 8.89 19.65
N ARG A 150 4.60 7.57 19.57
CA ARG A 150 5.06 6.75 20.70
C ARG A 150 6.55 6.89 20.98
N CYS A 151 7.37 6.93 19.92
CA CYS A 151 8.83 6.91 20.05
C CYS A 151 9.45 8.31 20.18
N TYR A 152 8.72 9.35 19.76
CA TYR A 152 9.20 10.74 19.73
C TYR A 152 8.17 11.72 20.31
N PRO A 153 7.69 11.51 21.55
CA PRO A 153 6.68 12.37 22.17
C PRO A 153 7.19 13.82 22.31
N GLY A 154 6.28 14.78 22.08
CA GLY A 154 6.56 16.22 22.19
C GLY A 154 7.59 16.76 21.17
N SER A 155 7.96 15.97 20.15
CA SER A 155 8.95 16.38 19.15
C SER A 155 8.40 17.28 18.04
N MET A 156 7.07 17.34 17.90
CA MET A 156 6.33 17.94 16.78
C MET A 156 6.84 17.49 15.40
N ILE A 157 7.42 16.29 15.33
CA ILE A 157 7.81 15.67 14.06
C ILE A 157 6.56 15.07 13.43
N THR A 158 6.32 15.42 12.18
CA THR A 158 5.23 14.90 11.33
C THR A 158 5.78 14.67 9.94
N LEU A 159 5.07 13.88 9.13
CA LEU A 159 5.38 13.73 7.71
C LEU A 159 5.03 15.00 6.93
N ASP A 160 5.75 15.25 5.83
CA ASP A 160 5.57 16.44 4.96
C ASP A 160 4.24 16.45 4.19
N PHE A 161 3.41 15.43 4.36
CA PHE A 161 2.11 15.28 3.72
C PHE A 161 1.13 14.59 4.67
N SER A 162 -0.15 14.87 4.47
CA SER A 162 -1.27 14.36 5.26
C SER A 162 -2.02 13.22 4.56
N ILE A 163 -2.98 12.62 5.26
CA ILE A 163 -3.93 11.68 4.64
C ILE A 163 -4.75 12.37 3.54
N GLU A 164 -5.12 13.64 3.71
CA GLU A 164 -5.84 14.40 2.70
C GLU A 164 -5.01 14.55 1.43
N ASP A 165 -3.71 14.82 1.56
CA ASP A 165 -2.78 14.88 0.43
C ASP A 165 -2.67 13.51 -0.27
N ILE A 166 -2.60 12.40 0.48
CA ILE A 166 -2.61 11.04 -0.11
C ILE A 166 -3.89 10.83 -0.93
N LEU A 167 -5.06 11.12 -0.34
CA LEU A 167 -6.34 11.00 -1.04
C LEU A 167 -6.36 11.83 -2.32
N GLN A 168 -5.85 13.06 -2.24
CA GLN A 168 -5.76 13.97 -3.38
C GLN A 168 -4.81 13.43 -4.46
N PHE A 169 -3.62 12.92 -4.10
CA PHE A 169 -2.66 12.36 -5.06
C PHE A 169 -3.28 11.20 -5.83
N PHE A 170 -3.91 10.24 -5.14
CA PHE A 170 -4.55 9.10 -5.80
C PHE A 170 -5.71 9.52 -6.70
N SER A 171 -6.53 10.48 -6.24
CA SER A 171 -7.66 11.01 -7.02
C SER A 171 -7.18 11.75 -8.27
N GLU A 172 -6.17 12.61 -8.16
CA GLU A 172 -5.62 13.35 -9.30
C GLU A 172 -4.96 12.42 -10.32
N ILE A 173 -4.19 11.44 -9.87
CA ILE A 173 -3.57 10.45 -10.75
C ILE A 173 -4.64 9.69 -11.52
N ALA A 174 -5.67 9.18 -10.83
CA ALA A 174 -6.77 8.45 -11.47
C ALA A 174 -7.65 9.29 -12.42
N ARG A 175 -7.62 10.62 -12.32
CA ARG A 175 -8.33 11.54 -13.23
C ARG A 175 -7.48 11.98 -14.42
N SER A 176 -6.16 11.81 -14.32
CA SER A 176 -5.19 12.30 -15.32
C SER A 176 -4.83 11.23 -16.35
N HIS A 177 -5.35 10.01 -16.20
CA HIS A 177 -5.29 8.88 -17.12
C HIS A 177 -6.71 8.40 -17.38
#